data_AF-A0A061JGT4-F1
#
_entry.id   AF-A0A061JGT4-F1
#
_cell.length_a   1.000
_cell.length_b   1.000
_cell.length_c   1.000
_cell.angle_alpha   90.00
_cell.angle_beta   90.00
_cell.angle_gamma   90.00
#
_symmetry.space_group_name_H-M   'P 1'
#
loop_
_entity.id
_entity.type
_entity.pdbx_description
1 polymer ?
#
loop_
_entity_poly.entity_id
_entity_poly.type
_entity_poly.pdbx_seq_one_letter_code
_entity_poly.pdbx_strand_id
1 'polypeptide(L)'
;MDRNITRTYLDDVVESVNAYLAHLKALGAILGGQCYPDPELNTPANITQGKVYFDFDFTPPYPAERIVFRSHLINDYIKELI
;
A
#
# COMPACT_ATOMS: atom_id res chain seq x y z
N MET A 1 3.10 11.77 -22.00
CA MET A 1 1.76 11.21 -22.29
C MET A 1 0.80 12.38 -22.22
N ASP A 2 0.17 12.73 -23.33
CA ASP A 2 -0.82 13.82 -23.40
C ASP A 2 -2.21 13.17 -23.40
N ARG A 3 -2.96 13.30 -22.30
CA ARG A 3 -4.32 12.79 -22.16
C ARG A 3 -5.17 13.86 -21.50
N ASN A 4 -6.40 14.00 -21.98
CA ASN A 4 -7.35 14.96 -21.41
C ASN A 4 -7.71 14.56 -19.99
N ILE A 5 -7.83 15.54 -19.09
CA ILE A 5 -8.32 15.32 -17.73
C ILE A 5 -9.81 15.01 -17.80
N THR A 6 -10.13 13.72 -17.73
CA THR A 6 -11.50 13.20 -17.68
C THR A 6 -11.67 12.37 -16.42
N ARG A 7 -12.91 12.10 -16.03
CA ARG A 7 -13.19 11.19 -14.92
C ARG A 7 -12.58 9.81 -15.15
N THR A 8 -12.75 9.28 -16.36
CA THR A 8 -12.15 8.02 -16.78
C THR A 8 -10.63 8.05 -16.69
N TYR A 9 -9.98 9.16 -17.04
CA TYR A 9 -8.53 9.29 -16.87
C TYR A 9 -8.10 9.20 -15.40
N LEU A 10 -8.82 9.83 -14.48
CA LEU A 10 -8.54 9.72 -13.04
C LEU A 10 -8.67 8.27 -12.57
N ASP A 11 -9.77 7.61 -12.95
CA ASP A 11 -10.06 6.23 -12.57
C ASP A 11 -9.00 5.27 -13.15
N ASP A 12 -8.61 5.43 -14.42
CA ASP A 12 -7.57 4.64 -15.09
C ASP A 12 -6.21 4.76 -14.38
N VAL A 13 -5.83 5.99 -13.99
CA VAL A 13 -4.57 6.23 -13.26
C VAL A 13 -4.62 5.57 -11.89
N VAL A 14 -5.72 5.75 -11.15
CA VAL A 14 -5.91 5.14 -9.83
C VAL A 14 -5.86 3.62 -9.92
N GLU A 15 -6.52 3.01 -10.90
CA GLU A 15 -6.50 1.56 -11.11
C GLU A 15 -5.08 1.07 -11.43
N SER A 16 -4.38 1.75 -12.35
CA SER A 16 -3.01 1.38 -12.72
C SER A 16 -2.02 1.49 -11.55
N VAL A 17 -2.12 2.55 -10.73
CA VAL A 17 -1.24 2.71 -9.57
C VAL A 17 -1.58 1.69 -8.49
N ASN A 18 -2.86 1.45 -8.22
CA ASN A 18 -3.28 0.42 -7.26
C ASN A 18 -2.86 -0.99 -7.67
N ALA A 19 -2.91 -1.32 -8.97
CA ALA A 19 -2.40 -2.59 -9.48
C ALA A 19 -0.90 -2.76 -9.21
N TYR A 20 -0.13 -1.67 -9.37
CA TYR A 20 1.31 -1.68 -9.06
C TYR A 20 1.57 -1.80 -7.56
N LEU A 21 0.83 -1.09 -6.70
CA LEU A 21 0.94 -1.21 -5.24
C LEU A 21 0.58 -2.63 -4.76
N ALA A 22 -0.46 -3.24 -5.35
CA ALA A 22 -0.82 -4.63 -5.07
C ALA A 22 0.30 -5.62 -5.47
N HIS A 23 0.94 -5.39 -6.61
CA HIS A 23 2.12 -6.15 -7.02
C HIS A 23 3.30 -5.99 -6.04
N LEU A 24 3.60 -4.77 -5.59
CA LEU A 24 4.64 -4.54 -4.57
C LEU A 24 4.32 -5.24 -3.24
N LYS A 25 3.05 -5.25 -2.84
CA LYS A 25 2.59 -5.99 -1.65
C LYS A 25 2.79 -7.50 -1.81
N ALA A 26 2.47 -8.05 -2.99
CA ALA A 26 2.68 -9.47 -3.27
C ALA A 26 4.16 -9.88 -3.23
N LEU A 27 5.07 -8.96 -3.59
CA LEU A 27 6.52 -9.16 -3.46
C LEU A 27 7.04 -9.00 -2.02
N GLY A 28 6.20 -8.57 -1.08
CA GLY A 28 6.61 -8.24 0.30
C GLY A 28 7.43 -6.95 0.41
N ALA A 29 7.50 -6.14 -0.66
CA ALA A 29 8.23 -4.86 -0.65
C ALA A 29 7.52 -3.78 0.17
N ILE A 30 6.19 -3.87 0.29
CA ILE A 30 5.36 -3.04 1.16
C ILE A 30 4.34 -3.91 1.89
N LEU A 31 3.90 -3.48 3.07
CA LEU A 31 2.83 -4.13 3.84
C LEU A 31 1.43 -3.82 3.26
N GLY A 32 1.31 -2.66 2.62
CA GLY A 32 0.09 -2.20 1.95
C GLY A 32 0.29 -0.84 1.30
N GLY A 33 -0.68 -0.45 0.49
CA GLY A 33 -0.77 0.88 -0.09
C GLY A 33 -2.04 1.04 -0.91
N GLN A 34 -2.47 2.28 -1.10
CA GLN A 34 -3.65 2.64 -1.87
C GLN A 34 -3.48 4.02 -2.47
N CYS A 35 -3.79 4.17 -3.75
CA CYS A 35 -3.86 5.44 -4.47
C CYS A 35 -5.30 5.93 -4.60
N TYR A 36 -5.47 7.24 -4.51
CA TYR A 36 -6.74 7.95 -4.70
C TYR A 36 -6.49 9.38 -5.20
N PRO A 37 -7.45 10.00 -5.93
CA PRO A 37 -7.36 11.40 -6.29
C PRO A 37 -7.73 12.27 -5.08
N ASP A 38 -6.93 13.30 -4.77
CA ASP A 38 -7.20 14.19 -3.64
C ASP A 38 -8.37 15.13 -3.97
N PRO A 39 -9.53 15.04 -3.30
CA PRO A 39 -10.70 15.88 -3.60
C PRO A 39 -10.51 17.34 -3.16
N GLU A 40 -9.65 17.61 -2.18
CA GLU A 40 -9.37 18.96 -1.68
C GLU A 40 -8.44 19.71 -2.62
N LEU A 41 -7.45 19.02 -3.20
CA LEU A 41 -6.52 19.62 -4.16
C LEU A 41 -7.04 19.64 -5.60
N ASN A 42 -7.92 18.69 -5.98
CA ASN A 42 -8.52 18.65 -7.33
C ASN A 42 -9.72 19.62 -7.48
N THR A 43 -9.50 20.88 -7.11
CA THR A 43 -10.48 21.97 -7.31
C THR A 43 -10.65 22.32 -8.79
N PRO A 44 -11.79 22.92 -9.21
CA PRO A 44 -11.99 23.37 -10.59
C PRO A 44 -10.90 24.34 -11.09
N ALA A 45 -10.38 25.19 -10.21
CA ALA A 45 -9.31 26.13 -10.54
C ALA A 45 -7.99 25.41 -10.88
N ASN A 46 -7.68 24.32 -10.18
CA ASN A 46 -6.49 23.52 -10.46
C ASN A 46 -6.68 22.67 -11.73
N ILE A 47 -7.84 22.04 -11.88
CA ILE A 47 -8.15 21.21 -13.07
C ILE A 47 -8.12 22.04 -14.35
N THR A 48 -8.67 23.26 -14.34
CA THR A 48 -8.63 24.18 -15.50
C THR A 48 -7.21 24.66 -15.85
N GLN A 49 -6.28 24.60 -14.90
CA GLN A 49 -4.85 24.85 -15.13
C GLN A 49 -4.10 23.58 -15.58
N GLY A 50 -4.80 22.47 -15.79
CA GLY A 50 -4.17 21.19 -16.15
C GLY A 50 -3.51 20.47 -14.97
N LYS A 51 -3.80 20.87 -13.73
CA LYS A 51 -3.22 20.27 -12.52
C LYS A 51 -4.17 19.24 -11.94
N VAL A 52 -3.64 18.04 -11.69
CA VAL A 52 -4.34 16.94 -11.03
C VAL A 52 -3.43 16.34 -9.98
N TYR A 53 -3.98 16.07 -8.81
CA TYR A 53 -3.27 15.54 -7.66
C TYR A 53 -3.78 14.13 -7.37
N PHE A 54 -2.84 13.20 -7.22
CA PHE A 54 -3.08 11.84 -6.78
C PHE A 54 -2.21 11.58 -5.59
N ASP A 55 -2.84 11.18 -4.49
CA ASP A 55 -2.12 10.74 -3.30
C ASP A 55 -2.08 9.22 -3.28
N PHE A 56 -1.08 8.70 -2.57
CA PHE A 56 -1.04 7.29 -2.25
C PHE A 56 -0.41 7.05 -0.89
N ASP A 57 -1.07 6.20 -0.12
CA ASP A 57 -0.51 5.67 1.11
C ASP A 57 0.35 4.45 0.78
N PHE A 58 1.43 4.26 1.55
CA PHE A 58 2.15 2.99 1.57
C PHE A 58 2.86 2.79 2.92
N THR A 59 3.07 1.53 3.28
CA THR A 59 3.85 1.18 4.49
C THR A 59 4.96 0.21 4.12
N PRO A 60 6.24 0.56 4.29
CA PRO A 60 7.33 -0.37 4.08
C PRO A 60 7.40 -1.41 5.23
N PRO A 61 8.00 -2.58 5.00
CA PRO A 61 8.32 -3.51 6.08
C PRO A 61 9.36 -2.89 7.03
N TYR A 62 9.16 -3.07 8.34
CA TYR A 62 10.11 -2.62 9.36
C TYR A 62 11.07 -3.75 9.74
N PRO A 63 12.38 -3.46 9.90
CA PRO A 63 13.34 -4.46 10.36
C PRO A 63 13.02 -4.91 11.78
N ALA A 64 13.21 -6.20 12.06
CA ALA A 64 13.13 -6.74 13.41
C ALA A 64 14.42 -6.41 14.19
N GLU A 65 14.58 -5.15 14.60
CA GLU A 65 15.81 -4.65 15.26
C GLU A 65 16.13 -5.36 16.57
N ARG A 66 15.09 -5.82 17.29
CA ARG A 66 15.25 -6.56 18.54
C ARG A 66 14.35 -7.79 18.56
N ILE A 67 15.00 -8.96 18.58
CA ILE A 67 14.34 -10.26 18.70
C ILE A 67 14.60 -10.79 20.11
N VAL A 68 13.53 -11.18 20.82
CA VAL A 68 13.61 -11.71 22.20
C VAL A 68 13.06 -13.14 22.22
N PHE A 69 13.92 -14.10 22.52
CA PHE A 69 13.51 -15.48 22.77
C PHE A 69 13.22 -15.68 24.25
N ARG A 70 12.11 -16.35 24.56
CA ARG A 70 11.74 -16.77 25.92
C ARG A 70 11.54 -18.28 25.93
N SER A 71 12.30 -18.99 26.77
CA SER A 71 12.19 -20.43 26.90
C SER A 71 11.27 -20.79 28.07
N HIS A 72 10.49 -21.84 27.86
CA HIS A 72 9.68 -22.48 28.89
C HIS A 72 9.97 -23.98 28.85
N LEU A 73 10.26 -24.55 30.01
CA LEU A 73 10.40 -25.99 30.16
C LEU A 73 9.00 -26.55 30.49
N ILE A 74 8.50 -27.46 29.64
CA ILE A 74 7.22 -28.15 29.84
C ILE A 74 7.38 -29.65 29.62
N ASN A 75 6.54 -30.44 30.29
CA ASN A 75 6.55 -31.90 30.22
C ASN A 75 5.44 -32.46 29.32
N ASP A 76 4.65 -31.62 28.65
CA ASP A 76 3.48 -32.08 27.87
C ASP A 76 3.88 -33.00 26.71
N TYR A 77 5.04 -32.77 26.10
CA TYR A 77 5.60 -33.62 25.03
C TYR A 77 6.02 -35.00 25.52
N ILE A 78 6.18 -35.21 26.83
CA ILE A 78 6.46 -36.54 27.39
C ILE A 78 5.26 -37.46 27.19
N LYS A 79 4.04 -36.92 27.12
CA LYS A 79 2.82 -37.71 26.89
C LYS A 79 2.77 -38.35 25.49
N GLU A 80 3.48 -37.78 24.51
CA GLU A 80 3.55 -38.32 23.15
C GLU A 80 4.56 -39.47 23.01
N LEU A 81 5.39 -39.71 24.03
CA LEU A 81 6.38 -40.79 24.06
C LEU A 81 5.84 -42.10 24.65
N ILE A 82 4.57 -42.15 25.05
CA ILE A 82 3.93 -43.27 25.77
C ILE A 82 2.72 -43.78 24.99
#